data_AF-A0A2I4AMZ9-F1
#
_entry.id   AF-A0A2I4AMZ9-F1
#
_cell.length_a   1.000
_cell.length_b   1.000
_cell.length_c   1.000
_cell.angle_alpha   90.00
_cell.angle_beta   90.00
_cell.angle_gamma   90.00
#
_symmetry.space_group_name_H-M   'P 1'
#
loop_
_entity.id
_entity.type
_entity.pdbx_description
1 polymer ?
#
loop_
_entity_poly.entity_id
_entity_poly.type
_entity_poly.pdbx_seq_one_letter_code
_entity_poly.pdbx_strand_id
1 'polypeptide(L)'
;MKAECPFQMNAMISSANSTNLPGAFEDEDIIHVEGTVDPVRDMEIIHEELRMKDEEMIGPIIDKLEKTAIRGGDKKLKPEYDVMCKIKSWVVDEKKHVRYYHDWNDKEIEVLNKYLFLTSKPMIYLVNLSEKDYIRRKNKWLVKIKEWVDSHDPGALVIPFSGNLESQIQDMSNEEQQKYCTEHKTQSALSKIIKAGYAVLQLEYFFTAGPDEVRAWTIRKGTKAPQAAGKIHTDFERGFIMAEVMKFQDFKEEGSESAVKAAGKYRQQGRNYTVEDGDIIFFKFNAPNAPKKK
;
A
#
# COMPACT_ATOMS: atom_id res chain seq x y z
N MET A 1 -5.04 -3.22 14.99
CA MET A 1 -5.20 -1.99 14.17
C MET A 1 -3.86 -1.69 13.54
N LYS A 2 -3.75 -1.55 12.22
CA LYS A 2 -2.47 -1.28 11.55
C LYS A 2 -2.14 0.20 11.68
N ALA A 3 -0.91 0.53 12.08
CA ALA A 3 -0.45 1.90 12.16
C ALA A 3 -0.73 2.65 10.84
N GLU A 4 -1.27 3.86 10.92
CA GLU A 4 -1.54 4.70 9.75
C GLU A 4 -0.25 5.22 9.11
N CYS A 5 0.51 4.33 8.46
CA CYS A 5 1.68 4.72 7.69
C CYS A 5 1.27 5.71 6.58
N PRO A 6 2.05 6.77 6.26
CA PRO A 6 1.91 7.54 5.03
C PRO A 6 1.90 6.62 3.81
N PHE A 7 1.48 7.10 2.63
CA PHE A 7 1.37 6.34 1.37
C PHE A 7 2.73 5.78 0.90
N GLN A 8 3.31 4.85 1.65
CA GLN A 8 4.63 4.30 1.49
C GLN A 8 4.56 2.83 1.89
N MET A 9 4.94 1.97 0.96
CA MET A 9 5.06 0.53 1.12
C MET A 9 6.48 0.18 0.70
N ASN A 10 7.11 -0.76 1.40
CA ASN A 10 8.35 -1.33 0.90
C ASN A 10 7.96 -2.46 -0.05
N ALA A 11 8.42 -2.38 -1.30
CA ALA A 11 8.36 -3.52 -2.21
C ALA A 11 9.68 -4.26 -2.09
N MET A 12 9.62 -5.54 -1.70
CA MET A 12 10.81 -6.37 -1.64
C MET A 12 10.84 -7.25 -2.88
N ILE A 13 11.78 -6.97 -3.78
CA ILE A 13 11.99 -7.77 -4.97
C ILE A 13 13.09 -8.77 -4.66
N SER A 14 12.76 -10.04 -4.69
CA SER A 14 13.73 -11.14 -4.55
C SER A 14 13.84 -11.84 -5.89
N SER A 15 15.05 -11.96 -6.42
CA SER A 15 15.28 -12.67 -7.67
C SER A 15 15.63 -14.13 -7.40
N ALA A 16 14.80 -15.05 -7.88
CA ALA A 16 15.06 -16.49 -7.76
C ALA A 16 15.97 -17.02 -8.90
N ASN A 17 16.34 -16.15 -9.83
CA ASN A 17 17.35 -16.37 -10.88
C ASN A 17 18.39 -15.25 -10.81
N SER A 18 19.63 -15.55 -11.21
CA SER A 18 20.79 -14.68 -10.99
C SER A 18 20.53 -13.24 -11.47
N THR A 19 20.50 -12.25 -10.58
CA THR A 19 20.67 -10.80 -10.86
C THR A 19 20.43 -9.90 -9.61
N ASN A 20 21.44 -9.09 -9.28
CA ASN A 20 21.40 -7.90 -8.40
C ASN A 20 22.16 -6.81 -9.17
N LEU A 21 21.58 -5.90 -9.93
CA LEU A 21 20.28 -5.26 -10.03
C LEU A 21 20.07 -5.05 -11.57
N PRO A 22 18.88 -4.68 -12.10
CA PRO A 22 18.61 -4.76 -13.56
C PRO A 22 18.95 -6.05 -14.31
N GLY A 23 18.48 -6.11 -15.56
CA GLY A 23 19.06 -6.96 -16.60
C GLY A 23 18.65 -8.43 -16.54
N ALA A 24 17.64 -8.76 -17.32
CA ALA A 24 17.31 -10.11 -17.73
C ALA A 24 18.54 -11.00 -18.07
N PHE A 25 18.40 -12.30 -17.78
CA PHE A 25 19.09 -13.47 -18.37
C PHE A 25 20.24 -14.12 -17.58
N GLU A 26 20.38 -15.44 -17.81
CA GLU A 26 21.56 -16.24 -17.48
C GLU A 26 22.71 -15.77 -18.37
N ASP A 27 23.39 -14.69 -17.99
CA ASP A 27 24.71 -14.36 -18.51
C ASP A 27 25.73 -14.63 -17.41
N GLU A 28 26.83 -15.30 -17.75
CA GLU A 28 27.95 -15.59 -16.84
C GLU A 28 28.65 -14.31 -16.32
N ASP A 29 28.21 -13.14 -16.77
CA ASP A 29 28.83 -11.82 -16.52
C ASP A 29 28.20 -11.01 -15.36
N ILE A 30 27.19 -11.54 -14.63
CA ILE A 30 26.58 -10.83 -13.49
C ILE A 30 27.06 -11.42 -12.16
N ILE A 31 27.96 -10.69 -11.51
CA ILE A 31 28.55 -11.07 -10.22
C ILE A 31 27.53 -10.84 -9.11
N HIS A 32 27.05 -11.93 -8.48
CA HIS A 32 26.31 -11.81 -7.22
C HIS A 32 27.23 -11.26 -6.13
N VAL A 33 26.77 -10.25 -5.38
CA VAL A 33 27.52 -9.66 -4.26
C VAL A 33 27.98 -10.74 -3.25
N GLU A 34 27.17 -11.78 -3.06
CA GLU A 34 27.43 -12.94 -2.20
C GLU A 34 27.92 -14.19 -2.96
N GLY A 35 28.31 -14.05 -4.24
CA GLY A 35 28.87 -15.09 -5.10
C GLY A 35 27.93 -16.23 -5.54
N THR A 36 26.74 -16.37 -4.93
CA THR A 36 25.77 -17.44 -5.21
C THR A 36 24.34 -16.93 -5.13
N VAL A 37 23.40 -17.55 -5.86
CA VAL A 37 21.96 -17.21 -5.80
C VAL A 37 21.32 -17.92 -4.61
N ASP A 38 20.93 -17.17 -3.58
CA ASP A 38 20.08 -17.65 -2.49
C ASP A 38 19.08 -16.55 -2.07
N PRO A 39 17.84 -16.58 -2.60
CA PRO A 39 16.84 -15.55 -2.32
C PRO A 39 16.41 -15.50 -0.85
N VAL A 40 16.59 -16.58 -0.08
CA VAL A 40 16.25 -16.59 1.35
C VAL A 40 17.28 -15.79 2.13
N ARG A 41 18.57 -16.02 1.87
CA ARG A 41 19.66 -15.22 2.44
C ARG A 41 19.51 -13.73 2.08
N ASP A 42 19.23 -13.44 0.81
CA ASP A 42 19.06 -12.05 0.35
C ASP A 42 17.88 -11.37 1.08
N MET A 43 16.82 -12.13 1.37
CA MET A 43 15.70 -11.62 2.17
C MET A 43 16.09 -11.31 3.62
N GLU A 44 16.86 -12.20 4.24
CA GLU A 44 17.35 -12.00 5.62
C GLU A 44 18.25 -10.77 5.72
N ILE A 45 19.18 -10.58 4.77
CA ILE A 45 20.08 -9.43 4.73
C ILE A 45 19.29 -8.12 4.67
N ILE A 46 18.35 -8.00 3.74
CA ILE A 46 17.57 -6.75 3.59
C ILE A 46 16.69 -6.52 4.82
N HIS A 47 16.07 -7.56 5.39
CA HIS A 47 15.28 -7.40 6.62
C HIS A 47 16.14 -6.89 7.77
N GLU A 48 17.34 -7.43 7.90
CA GLU A 48 18.30 -7.03 8.91
C GLU A 48 18.76 -5.58 8.70
N GLU A 49 19.15 -5.21 7.47
CA GLU A 49 19.55 -3.85 7.11
C GLU A 49 18.46 -2.81 7.40
N LEU A 50 17.20 -3.09 7.04
CA LEU A 50 16.08 -2.20 7.32
C LEU A 50 15.90 -1.98 8.83
N ARG A 51 16.06 -3.05 9.63
CA ARG A 51 15.99 -2.95 11.09
C ARG A 51 17.15 -2.16 11.65
N MET A 52 18.38 -2.40 11.18
CA MET A 52 19.56 -1.65 11.61
C MET A 52 19.40 -0.15 11.31
N LYS A 53 18.79 0.21 10.18
CA LYS A 53 18.49 1.62 9.86
C LYS A 53 17.45 2.26 10.78
N ASP A 54 16.45 1.50 11.22
CA ASP A 54 15.54 1.99 12.27
C ASP A 54 16.26 2.10 13.62
N GLU A 55 17.13 1.16 13.98
CA GLU A 55 17.95 1.18 15.20
C GLU A 55 18.87 2.42 15.27
N GLU A 56 19.55 2.75 14.16
CA GLU A 56 20.36 3.98 14.02
C GLU A 56 19.52 5.25 14.27
N MET A 57 18.24 5.25 13.88
CA MET A 57 17.34 6.38 14.06
C MET A 57 16.82 6.49 15.50
N ILE A 58 16.53 5.36 16.15
CA ILE A 58 15.89 5.29 17.47
C ILE A 58 16.76 5.93 18.56
N GLY A 59 18.06 5.65 18.57
CA GLY A 59 18.98 6.12 19.62
C GLY A 59 18.98 7.64 19.81
N PRO A 60 19.32 8.44 18.77
CA PRO A 60 19.32 9.90 18.85
C PRO A 60 17.96 10.51 19.24
N ILE A 61 16.85 9.89 18.84
CA ILE A 61 15.50 10.32 19.21
C ILE A 61 15.28 10.16 20.71
N ILE A 62 15.61 8.99 21.26
CA ILE A 62 15.46 8.70 22.69
C ILE A 62 16.35 9.62 23.52
N ASP A 63 17.60 9.84 23.13
CA ASP A 63 18.52 10.72 23.85
C ASP A 63 18.00 12.16 23.94
N LYS A 64 17.39 12.65 22.86
CA LYS A 64 16.77 13.98 22.83
C LYS A 64 15.55 14.04 23.75
N LEU A 65 14.66 13.05 23.65
CA LEU A 65 13.46 12.96 24.49
C LEU A 65 13.80 12.77 25.97
N GLU A 66 14.85 12.02 26.31
CA GLU A 66 15.29 11.84 27.68
C GLU A 66 15.74 13.19 28.28
N LYS A 67 16.54 13.95 27.53
CA LYS A 67 17.02 15.27 27.96
C LYS A 67 15.86 16.24 28.20
N THR A 68 14.86 16.29 27.33
CA THR A 68 13.77 17.27 27.43
C THR A 68 12.62 16.81 28.33
N ALA A 69 12.17 15.56 28.19
CA ALA A 69 11.02 15.03 28.92
C ALA A 69 11.37 14.60 30.34
N ILE A 70 12.49 13.87 30.52
CA ILE A 70 12.87 13.29 31.82
C ILE A 70 13.69 14.29 32.62
N ARG A 71 14.81 14.74 32.07
CA ARG A 71 15.74 15.64 32.77
C ARG A 71 15.23 17.08 32.82
N GLY A 72 14.61 17.54 31.72
CA GLY A 72 13.99 18.87 31.61
C GLY A 72 12.59 18.97 32.23
N GLY A 73 11.97 17.84 32.60
CA GLY A 73 10.69 17.81 33.30
C GLY A 73 9.45 18.12 32.45
N ASP A 74 9.55 18.09 31.12
CA ASP A 74 8.39 18.29 30.25
C ASP A 74 7.47 17.07 30.22
N LYS A 75 6.42 17.13 31.04
CA LYS A 75 5.40 16.09 31.16
C LYS A 75 4.62 15.82 29.87
N LYS A 76 4.61 16.76 28.90
CA LYS A 76 3.91 16.56 27.62
C LYS A 76 4.65 15.58 26.71
N LEU A 77 5.97 15.51 26.81
CA LEU A 77 6.82 14.63 25.99
C LEU A 77 7.06 13.26 26.65
N LYS A 78 6.70 13.10 27.93
CA LYS A 78 6.87 11.84 28.66
C LYS A 78 6.18 10.64 27.99
N PRO A 79 4.92 10.75 27.52
CA PRO A 79 4.29 9.65 26.78
C PRO A 79 5.06 9.28 25.50
N GLU A 80 5.51 10.25 24.71
CA GLU A 80 6.29 10.02 23.49
C GLU A 80 7.62 9.28 23.81
N TYR A 81 8.30 9.70 24.88
CA TYR A 81 9.50 9.01 25.38
C TYR A 81 9.24 7.56 25.77
N ASP A 82 8.17 7.29 26.54
CA ASP A 82 7.84 5.94 27.00
C ASP A 82 7.54 5.00 25.82
N VAL A 83 6.82 5.50 24.80
CA VAL A 83 6.58 4.75 23.56
C VAL A 83 7.87 4.49 22.80
N MET A 84 8.76 5.48 22.69
CA MET A 84 10.06 5.27 22.04
C MET A 84 10.95 4.27 22.78
N CYS A 85 10.92 4.24 24.12
CA CYS A 85 11.58 3.19 24.90
C CYS A 85 11.01 1.79 24.61
N LYS A 86 9.67 1.68 24.50
CA LYS A 86 9.01 0.43 24.08
C LYS A 86 9.44 0.00 22.67
N ILE A 87 9.51 0.93 21.72
CA ILE A 87 9.99 0.67 20.35
C ILE A 87 11.44 0.19 20.37
N LYS A 88 12.32 0.83 21.15
CA LYS A 88 13.71 0.39 21.32
C LYS A 88 13.77 -1.04 21.84
N SER A 89 13.04 -1.37 22.90
CA SER A 89 13.01 -2.72 23.45
C SER A 89 12.62 -3.76 22.39
N TRP A 90 11.66 -3.44 21.53
CA TRP A 90 11.21 -4.34 20.48
C TRP A 90 12.19 -4.45 19.29
N VAL A 91 12.67 -3.31 18.79
CA VAL A 91 13.47 -3.24 17.56
C VAL A 91 14.94 -3.57 17.83
N VAL A 92 15.47 -3.07 18.94
CA VAL A 92 16.90 -3.14 19.27
C VAL A 92 17.22 -4.31 20.18
N ASP A 93 16.40 -4.57 21.20
CA ASP A 93 16.71 -5.63 22.17
C ASP A 93 16.14 -6.99 21.71
N GLU A 94 14.88 -7.01 21.24
CA GLU A 94 14.26 -8.22 20.67
C GLU A 94 14.56 -8.45 19.19
N LYS A 95 15.20 -7.49 18.51
CA LYS A 95 15.64 -7.61 17.11
C LYS A 95 14.48 -7.86 16.11
N LYS A 96 13.30 -7.29 16.36
CA LYS A 96 12.10 -7.45 15.52
C LYS A 96 11.69 -6.17 14.78
N HIS A 97 11.05 -6.32 13.62
CA HIS A 97 10.49 -5.20 12.87
C HIS A 97 9.30 -4.57 13.59
N VAL A 98 9.13 -3.24 13.47
CA VAL A 98 8.06 -2.49 14.14
C VAL A 98 6.66 -3.04 13.81
N ARG A 99 6.42 -3.43 12.56
CA ARG A 99 5.10 -3.91 12.09
C ARG A 99 4.66 -5.26 12.66
N TYR A 100 5.58 -6.05 13.25
CA TYR A 100 5.27 -7.35 13.86
C TYR A 100 4.69 -7.22 15.27
N TYR A 101 4.79 -6.04 15.88
CA TYR A 101 4.15 -5.79 17.16
C TYR A 101 2.67 -5.45 16.93
N HIS A 102 1.77 -6.28 17.45
CA HIS A 102 0.33 -6.16 17.18
C HIS A 102 -0.45 -5.39 18.25
N ASP A 103 0.15 -5.16 19.42
CA ASP A 103 -0.51 -4.58 20.60
C ASP A 103 -0.24 -3.08 20.76
N TRP A 104 -0.10 -2.36 19.63
CA TRP A 104 -0.03 -0.90 19.64
C TRP A 104 -1.43 -0.31 19.90
N ASN A 105 -1.54 0.61 20.84
CA ASN A 105 -2.75 1.41 21.00
C ASN A 105 -2.75 2.66 20.11
N ASP A 106 -3.90 3.34 19.97
CA ASP A 106 -4.07 4.48 19.06
C ASP A 106 -3.06 5.62 19.32
N LYS A 107 -2.75 5.93 20.59
CA LYS A 107 -1.78 6.98 20.95
C LYS A 107 -0.35 6.57 20.60
N GLU A 108 -0.02 5.29 20.75
CA GLU A 108 1.29 4.76 20.34
C GLU A 108 1.44 4.78 18.83
N ILE A 109 0.37 4.50 18.08
CA ILE A 109 0.33 4.60 16.62
C ILE A 109 0.58 6.03 16.16
N GLU A 110 -0.01 7.04 16.82
CA GLU A 110 0.26 8.46 16.51
C GLU A 110 1.74 8.81 16.63
N VAL A 111 2.43 8.27 17.66
CA VAL A 111 3.87 8.46 17.84
C VAL A 111 4.66 7.75 16.74
N LEU A 112 4.31 6.50 16.41
CA LEU A 112 4.96 5.76 15.31
C LEU A 112 4.88 6.49 13.98
N ASN A 113 3.71 7.04 13.66
CA ASN A 113 3.45 7.77 12.43
C ASN A 113 4.22 9.10 12.32
N LYS A 114 4.75 9.63 13.43
CA LYS A 114 5.62 10.81 13.44
C LYS A 114 7.01 10.50 12.88
N TYR A 115 7.53 9.29 13.11
CA TYR A 115 8.92 8.93 12.81
C TYR A 115 9.11 8.13 11.54
N LEU A 116 8.07 7.46 11.05
CA LEU A 116 8.07 6.80 9.73
C LEU A 116 9.15 5.74 9.54
N PHE A 117 9.39 4.95 10.59
CA PHE A 117 10.31 3.80 10.58
C PHE A 117 10.12 2.91 9.35
N LEU A 118 11.22 2.47 8.76
CA LEU A 118 11.24 1.65 7.56
C LEU A 118 10.51 0.34 7.78
N THR A 119 10.71 -0.30 8.93
CA THR A 119 10.13 -1.60 9.29
C THR A 119 8.69 -1.52 9.80
N SER A 120 8.12 -0.31 9.88
CA SER A 120 6.68 -0.11 10.15
C SER A 120 5.82 -0.21 8.89
N LYS A 121 6.43 -0.02 7.71
CA LYS A 121 5.76 -0.06 6.42
C LYS A 121 5.33 -1.49 6.09
N PRO A 122 4.14 -1.68 5.50
CA PRO A 122 3.77 -2.99 5.01
C PRO A 122 4.64 -3.41 3.82
N MET A 123 4.74 -4.72 3.57
CA MET A 123 5.58 -5.28 2.51
C MET A 123 4.83 -6.23 1.58
N ILE A 124 5.26 -6.26 0.32
CA ILE A 124 4.90 -7.28 -0.68
C ILE A 124 6.20 -7.86 -1.22
N TYR A 125 6.27 -9.19 -1.29
CA TYR A 125 7.39 -9.94 -1.86
C TYR A 125 7.08 -10.24 -3.32
N LEU A 126 7.85 -9.63 -4.22
CA LEU A 126 7.78 -9.90 -5.65
C LEU A 126 8.92 -10.86 -5.99
N VAL A 127 8.56 -12.10 -6.37
CA VAL A 127 9.55 -13.12 -6.71
C VAL A 127 9.76 -13.11 -8.21
N ASN A 128 10.90 -12.57 -8.65
CA ASN A 128 11.23 -12.51 -10.07
C ASN A 128 11.72 -13.88 -10.55
N LEU A 129 11.02 -14.41 -11.56
CA LEU A 129 11.27 -15.70 -12.19
C LEU A 129 11.66 -15.48 -13.66
N SER A 130 12.34 -16.48 -14.24
CA SER A 130 12.41 -16.58 -15.69
C SER A 130 11.01 -16.79 -16.27
N GLU A 131 10.81 -16.33 -17.49
CA GLU A 131 9.56 -16.50 -18.23
C GLU A 131 9.11 -17.98 -18.25
N LYS A 132 10.06 -18.89 -18.50
CA LYS A 132 9.82 -20.35 -18.50
C LYS A 132 9.31 -20.88 -17.15
N ASP A 133 9.86 -20.38 -16.04
CA ASP A 133 9.48 -20.83 -14.70
C ASP A 133 8.15 -20.21 -14.25
N TYR A 134 7.91 -18.96 -14.64
CA TYR A 134 6.65 -18.27 -14.43
C TYR A 134 5.50 -18.95 -15.18
N ILE A 135 5.66 -19.23 -16.49
CA ILE A 135 4.65 -19.89 -17.33
C ILE A 135 4.33 -21.29 -16.78
N ARG A 136 5.34 -22.09 -16.42
CA ARG A 136 5.09 -23.45 -15.87
C ARG A 136 4.63 -23.45 -14.41
N ARG A 137 4.68 -22.29 -13.73
CA ARG A 137 4.36 -22.09 -12.30
C ARG A 137 5.17 -22.98 -11.36
N LYS A 138 6.46 -23.19 -11.66
CA LYS A 138 7.36 -24.00 -10.82
C LYS A 138 8.77 -23.41 -10.84
N ASN A 139 9.34 -23.25 -9.65
CA ASN A 139 10.73 -22.89 -9.44
C ASN A 139 11.18 -23.46 -8.08
N LYS A 140 12.46 -23.86 -7.97
CA LYS A 140 13.01 -24.53 -6.78
C LYS A 140 12.98 -23.66 -5.50
N TRP A 141 12.93 -22.34 -5.65
CA TRP A 141 12.97 -21.39 -4.53
C TRP A 141 11.60 -20.98 -4.01
N LEU A 142 10.53 -21.14 -4.81
CA LEU A 142 9.20 -20.63 -4.43
C LEU A 142 8.69 -21.19 -3.11
N VAL A 143 8.92 -22.48 -2.86
CA VAL A 143 8.51 -23.13 -1.60
C VAL A 143 9.30 -22.55 -0.43
N LYS A 144 10.64 -22.48 -0.56
CA LYS A 144 11.51 -21.93 0.49
C LYS A 144 11.21 -20.47 0.81
N ILE A 145 10.98 -19.64 -0.22
CA ILE A 145 10.60 -18.24 -0.05
C ILE A 145 9.27 -18.15 0.68
N LYS A 146 8.28 -18.95 0.29
CA LYS A 146 6.96 -18.94 0.91
C LYS A 146 7.04 -19.36 2.39
N GLU A 147 7.76 -20.43 2.70
CA GLU A 147 7.98 -20.90 4.07
C GLU A 147 8.66 -19.83 4.92
N TRP A 148 9.71 -19.19 4.39
CA TRP A 148 10.41 -18.13 5.09
C TRP A 148 9.52 -16.91 5.36
N VAL A 149 8.72 -16.47 4.38
CA VAL A 149 7.79 -15.35 4.55
C VAL A 149 6.70 -15.70 5.55
N ASP A 150 6.17 -16.93 5.54
CA ASP A 150 5.15 -17.35 6.49
C ASP A 150 5.67 -17.41 7.93
N SER A 151 6.95 -17.73 8.13
CA SER A 151 7.56 -17.75 9.46
C SER A 151 8.01 -16.38 9.97
N HIS A 152 8.50 -15.50 9.09
CA HIS A 152 9.10 -14.21 9.49
C HIS A 152 8.16 -13.02 9.32
N ASP A 153 7.20 -13.08 8.41
CA ASP A 153 6.29 -12.00 8.06
C ASP A 153 4.87 -12.54 7.76
N PRO A 154 4.21 -13.11 8.78
CA PRO A 154 2.94 -13.81 8.60
C PRO A 154 1.88 -12.87 8.01
N GLY A 155 1.27 -13.32 6.91
CA GLY A 155 0.22 -12.58 6.21
C GLY A 155 0.71 -11.62 5.13
N ALA A 156 2.01 -11.52 4.88
CA ALA A 156 2.52 -10.79 3.72
C ALA A 156 2.27 -11.53 2.40
N LEU A 157 2.12 -10.74 1.33
CA LEU A 157 1.82 -11.26 0.01
C LEU A 157 3.10 -11.66 -0.72
N VAL A 158 3.12 -12.88 -1.25
CA VAL A 158 4.16 -13.36 -2.16
C VAL A 158 3.56 -13.47 -3.56
N ILE A 159 4.09 -12.72 -4.51
CA ILE A 159 3.61 -12.67 -5.89
C ILE A 159 4.77 -13.03 -6.82
N PRO A 160 4.76 -14.24 -7.41
CA PRO A 160 5.65 -14.58 -8.50
C PRO A 160 5.32 -13.72 -9.72
N PHE A 161 6.35 -13.22 -10.39
CA PHE A 161 6.24 -12.52 -11.67
C PHE A 161 7.48 -12.78 -12.52
N SER A 162 7.47 -12.39 -13.78
CA SER A 162 8.67 -12.39 -14.61
C SER A 162 8.86 -11.02 -15.23
N GLY A 163 9.88 -10.28 -14.78
CA GLY A 163 10.16 -8.95 -15.31
C GLY A 163 10.39 -8.97 -16.83
N ASN A 164 11.03 -10.03 -17.34
CA ASN A 164 11.26 -10.21 -18.77
C ASN A 164 9.94 -10.33 -19.54
N LEU A 165 9.04 -11.18 -19.05
CA LEU A 165 7.73 -11.36 -19.67
C LEU A 165 6.92 -10.06 -19.63
N GLU A 166 6.91 -9.36 -18.49
CA GLU A 166 6.18 -8.09 -18.37
C GLU A 166 6.73 -7.02 -19.32
N SER A 167 8.05 -6.93 -19.47
CA SER A 167 8.68 -5.99 -20.40
C SER A 167 8.30 -6.30 -21.85
N GLN A 168 8.34 -7.58 -22.25
CA GLN A 168 7.94 -7.99 -23.60
C GLN A 168 6.46 -7.69 -23.86
N ILE A 169 5.59 -8.02 -22.89
CA ILE A 169 4.15 -7.77 -22.99
C ILE A 169 3.86 -6.26 -23.08
N GLN A 170 4.62 -5.42 -22.39
CA GLN A 170 4.42 -3.96 -22.38
C GLN A 170 4.68 -3.33 -23.76
N ASP A 171 5.57 -3.89 -24.56
CA ASP A 171 5.89 -3.40 -25.91
C ASP A 171 4.91 -3.91 -26.99
N MET A 172 4.00 -4.83 -26.63
CA MET A 172 2.99 -5.39 -27.54
C MET A 172 1.72 -4.53 -27.59
N SER A 173 1.00 -4.59 -28.71
CA SER A 173 -0.38 -4.11 -28.76
C SER A 173 -1.33 -5.01 -27.93
N ASN A 174 -2.51 -4.51 -27.58
CA ASN A 174 -3.50 -5.26 -26.81
C ASN A 174 -3.91 -6.59 -27.48
N GLU A 175 -4.00 -6.60 -28.82
CA GLU A 175 -4.35 -7.80 -29.58
C GLU A 175 -3.22 -8.85 -29.54
N GLU A 176 -1.97 -8.40 -29.69
CA GLU A 176 -0.79 -9.24 -29.60
C GLU A 176 -0.59 -9.82 -28.20
N GLN A 177 -0.76 -8.98 -27.17
CA GLN A 177 -0.73 -9.41 -25.77
C GLN A 177 -1.76 -10.52 -25.51
N GLN A 178 -3.01 -10.32 -25.96
CA GLN A 178 -4.08 -11.28 -25.75
C GLN A 178 -3.78 -12.61 -26.47
N LYS A 179 -3.25 -12.54 -27.69
CA LYS A 179 -2.84 -13.71 -28.46
C LYS A 179 -1.70 -14.46 -27.77
N TYR A 180 -0.64 -13.76 -27.39
CA TYR A 180 0.52 -14.33 -26.70
C TYR A 180 0.10 -15.02 -25.39
N CYS A 181 -0.70 -14.34 -24.56
CA CYS A 181 -1.18 -14.87 -23.28
C CYS A 181 -2.03 -16.14 -23.46
N THR A 182 -2.86 -16.18 -24.50
CA THR A 182 -3.70 -17.34 -24.82
C THR A 182 -2.86 -18.53 -25.28
N GLU A 183 -1.91 -18.31 -26.19
CA GLU A 183 -1.03 -19.35 -26.75
C GLU A 183 -0.13 -19.97 -25.67
N HIS A 184 0.46 -19.13 -24.82
CA HIS A 184 1.39 -19.54 -23.77
C HIS A 184 0.69 -19.89 -22.45
N LYS A 185 -0.65 -19.81 -22.39
CA LYS A 185 -1.46 -20.03 -21.18
C LYS A 185 -0.95 -19.25 -19.97
N THR A 186 -0.54 -18.02 -20.22
CA THR A 186 0.04 -17.11 -19.22
C THR A 186 -0.76 -15.82 -19.14
N GLN A 187 -0.45 -15.00 -18.15
CA GLN A 187 -1.06 -13.68 -17.96
C GLN A 187 -0.04 -12.74 -17.31
N SER A 188 -0.19 -11.44 -17.58
CA SER A 188 0.56 -10.41 -16.86
C SER A 188 0.24 -10.46 -15.35
N ALA A 189 1.28 -10.40 -14.54
CA ALA A 189 1.22 -10.23 -13.09
C ALA A 189 1.05 -8.76 -12.68
N LEU A 190 1.32 -7.78 -13.55
CA LEU A 190 1.33 -6.36 -13.20
C LEU A 190 -0.02 -5.90 -12.62
N SER A 191 -1.14 -6.28 -13.23
CA SER A 191 -2.46 -5.92 -12.69
C SER A 191 -2.69 -6.50 -11.29
N LYS A 192 -2.17 -7.70 -10.99
CA LYS A 192 -2.24 -8.30 -9.66
C LYS A 192 -1.34 -7.58 -8.67
N ILE A 193 -0.13 -7.20 -9.07
CA ILE A 193 0.83 -6.46 -8.25
C ILE A 193 0.26 -5.09 -7.87
N ILE A 194 -0.30 -4.35 -8.84
CA ILE A 194 -0.90 -3.03 -8.60
C ILE A 194 -2.08 -3.14 -7.62
N LYS A 195 -3.01 -4.08 -7.86
CA LYS A 195 -4.15 -4.30 -6.96
C LYS A 195 -3.71 -4.70 -5.55
N ALA A 196 -2.68 -5.55 -5.44
CA ALA A 196 -2.10 -5.93 -4.16
C ALA A 196 -1.49 -4.72 -3.43
N GLY A 197 -0.73 -3.87 -4.14
CA GLY A 197 -0.18 -2.63 -3.59
C GLY A 197 -1.25 -1.70 -3.04
N TYR A 198 -2.33 -1.48 -3.80
CA TYR A 198 -3.49 -0.70 -3.35
C TYR A 198 -4.11 -1.27 -2.06
N ALA A 199 -4.36 -2.58 -2.04
CA ALA A 199 -4.95 -3.24 -0.88
C ALA A 199 -4.05 -3.17 0.36
N VAL A 200 -2.73 -3.38 0.18
CA VAL A 200 -1.75 -3.34 1.27
C VAL A 200 -1.63 -1.94 1.86
N LEU A 201 -1.65 -0.91 1.03
CA LEU A 201 -1.68 0.50 1.44
C LEU A 201 -3.04 0.95 2.02
N GLN A 202 -4.02 0.04 2.13
CA GLN A 202 -5.39 0.34 2.57
C GLN A 202 -6.03 1.46 1.74
N LEU A 203 -5.80 1.42 0.43
CA LEU A 203 -6.40 2.35 -0.51
C LEU A 203 -7.66 1.75 -1.11
N GLU A 204 -8.59 2.65 -1.40
CA GLU A 204 -9.79 2.40 -2.17
C GLU A 204 -10.04 3.62 -3.06
N TYR A 205 -11.01 3.56 -3.95
CA TYR A 205 -11.36 4.70 -4.78
C TYR A 205 -12.86 4.86 -4.94
N PHE A 206 -13.28 6.11 -5.13
CA PHE A 206 -14.62 6.43 -5.60
C PHE A 206 -14.53 7.05 -6.99
N PHE A 207 -15.64 7.05 -7.71
CA PHE A 207 -15.73 7.62 -9.05
C PHE A 207 -16.54 8.91 -9.05
N THR A 208 -16.08 9.86 -9.85
CA THR A 208 -16.96 10.89 -10.41
C THR A 208 -17.23 10.52 -11.86
N ALA A 209 -18.50 10.49 -12.26
CA ALA A 209 -18.91 10.14 -13.61
C ALA A 209 -19.87 11.19 -14.16
N GLY A 210 -19.54 11.75 -15.32
CA GLY A 210 -20.35 12.69 -16.07
C GLY A 210 -20.05 12.59 -17.57
N PRO A 211 -20.76 13.37 -18.40
CA PRO A 211 -20.53 13.38 -19.85
C PRO A 211 -19.12 13.89 -20.22
N ASP A 212 -18.56 14.77 -19.39
CA ASP A 212 -17.25 15.38 -19.63
C ASP A 212 -16.09 14.50 -19.16
N GLU A 213 -16.22 13.87 -17.99
CA GLU A 213 -15.13 13.12 -17.36
C GLU A 213 -15.68 11.93 -16.54
N VAL A 214 -14.95 10.81 -16.62
CA VAL A 214 -15.04 9.71 -15.67
C VAL A 214 -13.69 9.54 -15.01
N ARG A 215 -13.63 9.66 -13.69
CA ARG A 215 -12.37 9.64 -12.94
C ARG A 215 -12.49 8.86 -11.64
N ALA A 216 -11.46 8.07 -11.36
CA ALA A 216 -11.25 7.41 -10.08
C ALA A 216 -10.41 8.30 -9.15
N TRP A 217 -10.90 8.49 -7.92
CA TRP A 217 -10.26 9.28 -6.88
C TRP A 217 -9.78 8.36 -5.77
N THR A 218 -8.47 8.23 -5.63
CA THR A 218 -7.87 7.36 -4.59
C THR A 218 -7.98 8.00 -3.20
N ILE A 219 -8.50 7.24 -2.25
CA ILE A 219 -8.66 7.59 -0.84
C ILE A 219 -8.16 6.44 0.04
N ARG A 220 -8.04 6.70 1.35
CA ARG A 220 -7.79 5.63 2.32
C ARG A 220 -9.09 5.00 2.75
N LYS A 221 -9.06 3.70 3.07
CA LYS A 221 -10.18 3.03 3.72
C LYS A 221 -10.59 3.76 4.98
N GLY A 222 -11.90 4.01 5.13
CA GLY A 222 -12.45 4.75 6.26
C GLY A 222 -12.55 6.26 6.05
N THR A 223 -12.11 6.79 4.91
CA THR A 223 -12.22 8.22 4.60
C THR A 223 -13.69 8.65 4.59
N LYS A 224 -13.98 9.77 5.27
CA LYS A 224 -15.34 10.32 5.33
C LYS A 224 -15.69 11.12 4.08
N ALA A 225 -16.98 11.19 3.74
CA ALA A 225 -17.46 11.89 2.55
C ALA A 225 -16.90 13.33 2.38
N PRO A 226 -16.79 14.19 3.41
CA PRO A 226 -16.19 15.52 3.26
C PRO A 226 -14.70 15.47 2.89
N GLN A 227 -13.95 14.56 3.50
CA GLN A 227 -12.52 14.38 3.24
C GLN A 227 -12.28 13.82 1.83
N ALA A 228 -13.14 12.91 1.37
CA ALA A 228 -13.13 12.40 0.01
C ALA A 228 -13.41 13.53 -1.01
N ALA A 229 -14.38 14.40 -0.72
CA ALA A 229 -14.65 15.58 -1.53
C ALA A 229 -13.44 16.52 -1.60
N GLY A 230 -12.72 16.68 -0.48
CA GLY A 230 -11.47 17.44 -0.40
C GLY A 230 -10.36 16.97 -1.33
N LYS A 231 -10.37 15.69 -1.76
CA LYS A 231 -9.43 15.17 -2.76
C LYS A 231 -9.68 15.72 -4.16
N ILE A 232 -10.91 16.12 -4.46
CA ILE A 232 -11.24 16.80 -5.72
C ILE A 232 -10.79 18.25 -5.63
N HIS A 233 -11.24 18.94 -4.60
CA HIS A 233 -10.87 20.33 -4.33
C HIS A 233 -11.11 20.68 -2.86
N THR A 234 -10.24 21.49 -2.26
CA THR A 234 -10.33 21.84 -0.83
C THR A 234 -11.62 22.60 -0.47
N ASP A 235 -12.20 23.35 -1.41
CA ASP A 235 -13.49 24.03 -1.21
C ASP A 235 -14.68 23.07 -1.07
N PHE A 236 -14.61 21.88 -1.67
CA PHE A 236 -15.68 20.89 -1.55
C PHE A 236 -15.76 20.36 -0.12
N GLU A 237 -14.62 20.17 0.55
CA GLU A 237 -14.56 19.76 1.95
C GLU A 237 -15.05 20.87 2.88
N ARG A 238 -14.59 22.11 2.68
CA ARG A 238 -14.99 23.26 3.50
C ARG A 238 -16.48 23.58 3.35
N GLY A 239 -16.97 23.55 2.12
CA GLY A 239 -18.35 23.85 1.76
C GLY A 239 -19.28 22.65 1.81
N PHE A 240 -18.84 21.48 2.26
CA PHE A 240 -19.58 20.22 2.14
C PHE A 240 -21.00 20.32 2.73
N ILE A 241 -21.99 19.98 1.90
CA ILE A 241 -23.41 19.85 2.28
C ILE A 241 -23.74 18.37 2.39
N MET A 242 -23.59 17.63 1.30
CA MET A 242 -23.87 16.20 1.22
C MET A 242 -23.16 15.54 0.03
N ALA A 243 -23.09 14.22 0.08
CA ALA A 243 -22.68 13.37 -1.03
C ALA A 243 -23.91 12.62 -1.55
N GLU A 244 -24.20 12.75 -2.83
CA GLU A 244 -25.14 11.86 -3.52
C GLU A 244 -24.34 10.65 -3.99
N VAL A 245 -24.69 9.46 -3.51
CA VAL A 245 -23.91 8.24 -3.69
C VAL A 245 -24.77 7.17 -4.33
N MET A 246 -24.25 6.55 -5.38
CA MET A 246 -24.75 5.28 -5.91
C MET A 246 -23.62 4.25 -5.95
N LYS A 247 -23.94 2.99 -5.64
CA LYS A 247 -22.96 1.92 -5.73
C LYS A 247 -22.71 1.56 -7.19
N PHE A 248 -21.47 1.28 -7.57
CA PHE A 248 -21.15 0.81 -8.92
C PHE A 248 -21.97 -0.43 -9.32
N GLN A 249 -22.19 -1.35 -8.38
CA GLN A 249 -22.98 -2.56 -8.64
C GLN A 249 -24.44 -2.23 -8.99
N ASP A 250 -25.06 -1.30 -8.25
CA ASP A 250 -26.42 -0.83 -8.54
C ASP A 250 -26.48 -0.14 -9.91
N PHE A 251 -25.50 0.72 -10.22
CA PHE A 251 -25.41 1.38 -11.53
C PHE A 251 -25.28 0.37 -12.68
N LYS A 252 -24.47 -0.68 -12.50
CA LYS A 252 -24.28 -1.73 -13.49
C LYS A 252 -25.53 -2.57 -13.69
N GLU A 253 -26.29 -2.86 -12.63
CA GLU A 253 -27.52 -3.65 -12.70
C GLU A 253 -28.68 -2.88 -13.36
N GLU A 254 -28.86 -1.61 -12.97
CA GLU A 254 -29.98 -0.78 -13.45
C GLU A 254 -29.67 -0.11 -14.82
N GLY A 255 -28.40 -0.05 -15.22
CA GLY A 255 -27.93 0.40 -16.53
C GLY A 255 -27.85 1.91 -16.74
N SER A 256 -28.52 2.73 -15.91
CA SER A 256 -28.42 4.19 -15.97
C SER A 256 -28.67 4.85 -14.61
N GLU A 257 -28.14 6.08 -14.43
CA GLU A 257 -28.37 6.86 -13.21
C GLU A 257 -29.86 7.12 -12.94
N SER A 258 -30.65 7.36 -13.99
CA SER A 258 -32.10 7.55 -13.87
C SER A 258 -32.80 6.30 -13.33
N ALA A 259 -32.39 5.11 -13.81
CA ALA A 259 -32.92 3.84 -13.34
C ALA A 259 -32.52 3.57 -11.88
N VAL A 260 -31.27 3.85 -11.49
CA VAL A 260 -30.82 3.76 -10.08
C VAL A 260 -31.63 4.68 -9.16
N LYS A 261 -31.94 5.91 -9.61
CA LYS A 261 -32.81 6.85 -8.88
C LYS A 261 -34.23 6.32 -8.75
N ALA A 262 -34.81 5.80 -9.83
CA ALA A 262 -36.15 5.22 -9.83
C ALA A 262 -36.25 3.99 -8.91
N ALA A 263 -35.18 3.20 -8.81
CA ALA A 263 -35.06 2.06 -7.91
C ALA A 263 -34.82 2.44 -6.43
N GLY A 264 -34.69 3.73 -6.10
CA GLY A 264 -34.43 4.20 -4.73
C GLY A 264 -33.03 3.88 -4.20
N LYS A 265 -32.09 3.51 -5.09
CA LYS A 265 -30.71 3.13 -4.76
C LYS A 265 -29.73 4.31 -4.80
N TYR A 266 -30.21 5.51 -5.17
CA TYR A 266 -29.45 6.76 -5.16
C TYR A 266 -29.59 7.46 -3.80
N ARG A 267 -28.54 7.43 -2.98
CA ARG A 267 -28.61 7.80 -1.56
C ARG A 267 -27.97 9.16 -1.31
N GLN A 268 -28.61 9.96 -0.47
CA GLN A 268 -28.04 11.19 0.05
C GLN A 268 -27.33 10.90 1.37
N GLN A 269 -26.04 11.20 1.43
CA GLN A 269 -25.16 10.88 2.54
C GLN A 269 -24.59 12.14 3.19
N GLY A 270 -24.62 12.15 4.52
CA GLY A 270 -24.10 13.26 5.33
C GLY A 270 -22.61 13.14 5.65
N ARG A 271 -22.13 14.02 6.54
CA ARG A 271 -20.71 14.14 6.91
C ARG A 271 -20.10 12.87 7.52
N ASN A 272 -20.91 12.04 8.18
CA ASN A 272 -20.44 10.85 8.88
C ASN A 272 -20.33 9.61 7.98
N TYR A 273 -20.80 9.70 6.73
CA TYR A 273 -20.71 8.60 5.77
C TYR A 273 -19.26 8.26 5.48
N THR A 274 -18.93 6.99 5.62
CA THR A 274 -17.65 6.42 5.18
C THR A 274 -17.81 6.06 3.72
N VAL A 275 -16.96 6.63 2.86
CA VAL A 275 -16.96 6.26 1.45
C VAL A 275 -16.56 4.79 1.31
N GLU A 276 -17.20 4.08 0.40
CA GLU A 276 -16.88 2.69 0.10
C GLU A 276 -16.25 2.56 -1.29
N ASP A 277 -15.41 1.54 -1.46
CA ASP A 277 -14.76 1.24 -2.73
C ASP A 277 -15.77 1.11 -3.89
N GLY A 278 -15.51 1.84 -4.97
CA GLY A 278 -16.36 1.88 -6.16
C GLY A 278 -17.62 2.73 -6.04
N ASP A 279 -17.82 3.48 -4.96
CA ASP A 279 -18.90 4.47 -4.88
C ASP A 279 -18.81 5.45 -6.07
N ILE A 280 -19.94 5.74 -6.71
CA ILE A 280 -20.05 6.83 -7.69
C ILE A 280 -20.71 8.00 -6.97
N ILE A 281 -19.99 9.12 -6.86
CA ILE A 281 -20.34 10.22 -5.97
C ILE A 281 -20.48 11.53 -6.72
N PHE A 282 -21.58 12.23 -6.44
CA PHE A 282 -21.77 13.63 -6.77
C PHE A 282 -21.84 14.47 -5.49
N PHE A 283 -20.88 15.38 -5.29
CA PHE A 283 -20.82 16.21 -4.09
C PHE A 283 -21.61 17.51 -4.25
N LYS A 284 -22.45 17.83 -3.25
CA LYS A 284 -23.09 19.15 -3.10
C LYS A 284 -22.29 19.96 -2.09
N PHE A 285 -21.87 21.15 -2.47
CA PHE A 285 -21.13 22.06 -1.62
C PHE A 285 -21.56 23.51 -1.84
N ASN A 286 -21.36 24.35 -0.83
CA ASN A 286 -21.51 25.79 -0.96
C ASN A 286 -20.22 26.39 -1.50
N ALA A 287 -20.29 27.14 -2.61
CA ALA A 287 -19.15 27.91 -3.09
C ALA A 287 -18.83 29.02 -2.07
N PRO A 288 -17.55 29.22 -1.69
CA PRO A 288 -17.18 30.21 -0.67
C PRO A 288 -17.59 31.66 -1.00
N ASN A 289 -17.91 31.96 -2.26
CA ASN A 289 -18.35 33.28 -2.74
C ASN A 289 -19.80 33.33 -3.25
N ALA A 290 -20.66 32.36 -2.92
CA ALA A 290 -22.06 32.47 -3.30
C ALA A 290 -22.71 33.64 -2.50
N PRO A 291 -23.23 34.70 -3.16
CA PRO A 291 -23.94 35.75 -2.45
C PRO A 291 -25.12 35.11 -1.72
N LYS A 292 -25.22 35.34 -0.41
CA LYS A 292 -26.38 34.92 0.39
C LYS A 292 -27.62 35.46 -0.30
N LYS A 293 -28.44 34.57 -0.88
CA LYS A 293 -29.79 34.94 -1.31
C LYS A 293 -30.53 35.41 -0.05
N LYS A 294 -30.75 36.72 0.04
CA LYS A 294 -31.69 37.34 0.99
C LYS A 294 -33.11 36.94 0.63
#